data_AF-A0A2S9XXF2-F1
#
_entry.id   AF-A0A2S9XXF2-F1
#
_cell.length_a   1.000
_cell.length_b   1.000
_cell.length_c   1.000
_cell.angle_alpha   90.00
_cell.angle_beta   90.00
_cell.angle_gamma   90.00
#
_symmetry.space_group_name_H-M   'P 1'
#
loop_
_entity.id
_entity.type
_entity.pdbx_description
1 polymer ?
#
loop_
_entity_poly.entity_id
_entity_poly.type
_entity_poly.pdbx_seq_one_letter_code
_entity_poly.pdbx_strand_id
1 'polypeptide(L)'
;MFLVLGLACQRDQAEPQAKPKAEAEAKTEAEAKPTAQPTAEALPPSARTTPPQREPRTPLAPTMNAHFAHAAQLEQAVIDGDLEAVALHAEWLVNELPKQEMPEAWQPQLERMQAAAAQAAKAQTLAEAGPAAARVVETCGACHQSIGKGPTLPDPPPVPEGDDTAKRMLRHQWAASRMREAMISGSDERWKLGAGAVSVAPPEPCPIPDAEILDADTLALREKIYEIGAKALAAAPSDRTALYGEYLTTCAGCHVGGC
;
A
#
# COMPACT_ATOMS: atom_id res chain seq x y z
N MET A 1 -18.56 -2.73 56.60
CA MET A 1 -19.86 -3.29 56.20
C MET A 1 -20.37 -2.47 55.03
N PHE A 2 -19.90 -2.77 53.81
CA PHE A 2 -20.37 -2.16 52.56
C PHE A 2 -20.61 -3.29 51.58
N LEU A 3 -21.83 -3.30 51.04
CA LEU A 3 -22.39 -4.37 50.22
C LEU A 3 -21.66 -4.46 48.87
N VAL A 4 -21.30 -5.70 48.54
CA VAL A 4 -20.93 -6.18 47.21
C VAL A 4 -22.23 -6.44 46.44
N LEU A 5 -22.46 -5.72 45.34
CA LEU A 5 -23.48 -6.08 44.35
C LEU A 5 -22.80 -6.27 43.00
N GLY A 6 -22.61 -7.54 42.66
CA GLY A 6 -22.21 -7.97 41.32
C GLY A 6 -23.42 -7.98 40.39
N LEU A 7 -23.26 -7.39 39.21
CA LEU A 7 -24.13 -7.63 38.07
C LEU A 7 -23.36 -8.49 37.07
N ALA A 8 -23.75 -9.76 37.00
CA ALA A 8 -23.33 -10.68 35.97
C ALA A 8 -24.05 -10.31 34.66
N CYS A 9 -23.28 -10.01 33.61
CA CYS A 9 -23.79 -9.80 32.26
C CYS A 9 -23.97 -11.18 31.60
N GLN A 10 -25.18 -11.72 31.70
CA GLN A 10 -25.56 -13.00 31.11
C GLN A 10 -25.80 -12.79 29.61
N ARG A 11 -24.92 -13.38 28.79
CA ARG A 11 -24.98 -13.31 27.33
C ARG A 11 -25.90 -14.43 26.83
N ASP A 12 -27.07 -14.07 26.32
CA ASP A 12 -27.98 -14.97 25.62
C ASP A 12 -27.28 -15.59 24.40
N GLN A 13 -27.33 -16.92 24.33
CA GLN A 13 -26.90 -17.70 23.18
C GLN A 13 -28.05 -17.71 22.16
N ALA A 14 -27.84 -17.07 21.01
CA ALA A 14 -28.72 -17.24 19.86
C ALA A 14 -28.34 -18.54 19.11
N GLU A 15 -29.32 -19.43 18.98
CA GLU A 15 -29.27 -20.67 18.20
C GLU A 15 -28.99 -20.45 16.70
N PRO A 16 -28.42 -21.45 16.01
CA PRO A 16 -28.10 -21.38 14.59
C PRO A 16 -29.35 -21.54 13.71
N GLN A 17 -29.62 -20.56 12.84
CA GLN A 17 -30.66 -20.68 11.83
C GLN A 17 -30.24 -21.57 10.66
N ALA A 18 -31.22 -22.36 10.21
CA ALA A 18 -31.14 -23.42 9.23
C ALA A 18 -30.84 -22.94 7.80
N LYS A 19 -30.10 -23.79 7.07
CA LYS A 19 -29.87 -23.69 5.62
C LYS A 19 -31.18 -23.91 4.84
N PRO A 20 -31.51 -23.06 3.85
CA PRO A 20 -32.42 -23.46 2.80
C PRO A 20 -31.71 -24.33 1.75
N LYS A 21 -32.43 -25.35 1.32
CA LYS A 21 -32.05 -26.41 0.39
C LYS A 21 -32.64 -26.07 -0.99
N ALA A 22 -31.79 -26.23 -2.02
CA ALA A 22 -32.10 -26.50 -3.42
C ALA A 22 -32.96 -25.51 -4.22
N GLU A 23 -32.44 -25.09 -5.37
CA GLU A 23 -33.15 -25.34 -6.64
C GLU A 23 -32.14 -25.38 -7.80
N ALA A 24 -32.31 -26.41 -8.61
CA ALA A 24 -31.54 -26.70 -9.81
C ALA A 24 -32.33 -26.19 -11.00
N GLU A 25 -31.68 -25.46 -11.90
CA GLU A 25 -32.16 -25.32 -13.28
C GLU A 25 -31.02 -25.60 -14.25
N ALA A 26 -31.21 -26.71 -14.97
CA ALA A 26 -30.48 -27.05 -16.17
C ALA A 26 -30.97 -26.16 -17.32
N LYS A 27 -30.07 -25.74 -18.22
CA LYS A 27 -30.37 -25.65 -19.65
C LYS A 27 -29.15 -25.41 -20.55
N THR A 28 -29.07 -26.29 -21.55
CA THR A 28 -28.59 -26.07 -22.94
C THR A 28 -27.10 -25.90 -23.20
N GLU A 29 -26.48 -27.08 -23.32
CA GLU A 29 -25.62 -27.52 -24.42
C GLU A 29 -25.97 -26.86 -25.77
N ALA A 30 -25.01 -26.14 -26.34
CA ALA A 30 -24.99 -25.71 -27.73
C ALA A 30 -23.62 -26.09 -28.32
N GLU A 31 -23.64 -27.16 -29.10
CA GLU A 31 -22.53 -27.77 -29.81
C GLU A 31 -22.07 -26.84 -30.95
N ALA A 32 -20.94 -26.16 -30.75
CA ALA A 32 -20.29 -25.37 -31.79
C ALA A 32 -19.23 -26.21 -32.52
N LYS A 33 -19.52 -26.44 -33.80
CA LYS A 33 -18.66 -27.07 -34.82
C LYS A 33 -17.21 -26.53 -34.79
N PRO A 34 -16.17 -27.37 -34.82
CA PRO A 34 -14.80 -26.91 -34.97
C PRO A 34 -14.53 -26.52 -36.43
N THR A 35 -14.40 -25.23 -36.70
CA THR A 35 -13.88 -24.72 -37.98
C THR A 35 -12.35 -24.80 -37.93
N ALA A 36 -11.77 -25.70 -38.73
CA ALA A 36 -10.34 -25.83 -38.92
C ALA A 36 -9.73 -24.50 -39.39
N GLN A 37 -8.83 -23.93 -38.58
CA GLN A 37 -7.99 -22.81 -38.97
C GLN A 37 -6.81 -23.31 -39.82
N PRO A 38 -6.38 -22.56 -40.85
CA PRO A 38 -5.21 -22.91 -41.64
C PRO A 38 -3.94 -22.82 -40.79
N THR A 39 -3.15 -23.88 -40.82
CA THR A 39 -1.81 -23.98 -40.25
C THR A 39 -0.90 -22.91 -40.87
N ALA A 40 -0.74 -21.79 -40.17
CA ALA A 40 0.33 -20.83 -40.44
C ALA A 40 1.66 -21.49 -40.04
N GLU A 41 2.46 -21.79 -41.05
CA GLU A 41 3.81 -22.32 -40.95
C GLU A 41 4.66 -21.37 -40.09
N ALA A 42 4.98 -21.83 -38.87
CA ALA A 42 5.77 -21.07 -37.91
C ALA A 42 7.20 -20.93 -38.45
N LEU A 43 7.57 -19.71 -38.82
CA LEU A 43 8.97 -19.35 -39.02
C LEU A 43 9.76 -19.71 -37.75
N PRO A 44 10.96 -20.32 -37.89
CA PRO A 44 11.77 -20.68 -36.74
C PRO A 44 12.08 -19.43 -35.91
N PRO A 45 12.00 -19.51 -34.57
CA PRO A 45 12.35 -18.39 -33.70
C PRO A 45 13.82 -18.06 -33.93
N SER A 46 14.05 -17.00 -34.70
CA SER A 46 15.36 -16.38 -34.86
C SER A 46 15.87 -16.09 -33.46
N ALA A 47 16.88 -16.84 -33.03
CA ALA A 47 17.51 -16.72 -31.74
C ALA A 47 18.01 -15.28 -31.57
N ARG A 48 17.20 -14.43 -30.95
CA ARG A 48 17.63 -13.11 -30.52
C ARG A 48 18.61 -13.34 -29.39
N THR A 49 19.89 -13.44 -29.73
CA THR A 49 20.97 -13.33 -28.76
C THR A 49 20.83 -11.98 -28.07
N THR A 50 20.26 -11.98 -26.87
CA THR A 50 20.22 -10.81 -26.00
C THR A 50 21.65 -10.35 -25.79
N PRO A 51 21.98 -9.09 -26.10
CA PRO A 51 23.31 -8.54 -25.81
C PRO A 51 23.65 -8.75 -24.33
N PRO A 52 24.91 -9.12 -24.01
CA PRO A 52 25.32 -9.27 -22.62
C PRO A 52 25.10 -7.96 -21.87
N GLN A 53 24.30 -8.00 -20.80
CA GLN A 53 24.09 -6.83 -19.94
C GLN A 53 25.41 -6.47 -19.26
N ARG A 54 25.88 -5.23 -19.44
CA ARG A 54 27.02 -4.73 -18.67
C ARG A 54 26.59 -4.58 -17.22
N GLU A 55 27.46 -5.03 -16.32
CA GLU A 55 27.29 -4.80 -14.89
C GLU A 55 27.27 -3.29 -14.59
N PRO A 56 26.47 -2.82 -13.61
CA PRO A 56 26.50 -1.45 -13.14
C PRO A 56 27.92 -1.04 -12.73
N ARG A 57 28.36 0.16 -13.08
CA ARG A 57 29.70 0.65 -12.72
C ARG A 57 29.80 1.12 -11.27
N THR A 58 28.66 1.45 -10.67
CA THR A 58 28.54 1.93 -9.29
C THR A 58 27.93 0.83 -8.42
N PRO A 59 28.36 0.68 -7.16
CA PRO A 59 27.73 -0.26 -6.25
C PRO A 59 26.22 0.01 -6.14
N LEU A 60 25.41 -0.93 -6.65
CA LEU A 60 23.97 -0.75 -6.75
C LEU A 60 23.28 -0.63 -5.39
N ALA A 61 23.76 -1.39 -4.39
CA ALA A 61 23.11 -1.46 -3.09
C ALA A 61 23.13 -0.11 -2.32
N PRO A 62 24.26 0.60 -2.18
CA PRO A 62 24.27 1.95 -1.60
C PRO A 62 23.31 2.93 -2.30
N THR A 63 23.26 2.94 -3.62
CA THR A 63 22.35 3.82 -4.39
C THR A 63 20.88 3.48 -4.11
N MET A 64 20.51 2.19 -4.13
CA MET A 64 19.15 1.76 -3.81
C MET A 64 18.76 2.06 -2.36
N ASN A 65 19.69 1.93 -1.40
CA ASN A 65 19.45 2.29 -0.01
C ASN A 65 19.17 3.79 0.14
N ALA A 66 19.90 4.64 -0.58
CA ALA A 66 19.68 6.08 -0.57
C ALA A 66 18.30 6.45 -1.17
N HIS A 67 17.92 5.86 -2.32
CA HIS A 67 16.59 6.05 -2.89
C HIS A 67 15.48 5.61 -1.92
N PHE A 68 15.64 4.45 -1.28
CA PHE A 68 14.67 3.95 -0.31
C PHE A 68 14.53 4.88 0.90
N ALA A 69 15.65 5.43 1.40
CA ALA A 69 15.62 6.38 2.50
C ALA A 69 14.86 7.66 2.13
N HIS A 70 15.14 8.25 0.96
CA HIS A 70 14.44 9.46 0.51
C HIS A 70 12.97 9.20 0.18
N ALA A 71 12.61 8.04 -0.37
CA ALA A 71 11.21 7.67 -0.57
C ALA A 71 10.46 7.52 0.77
N ALA A 72 11.09 6.91 1.78
CA ALA A 72 10.50 6.81 3.11
C ALA A 72 10.31 8.19 3.77
N GLN A 73 11.30 9.09 3.64
CA GLN A 73 11.18 10.45 4.15
C GLN A 73 10.14 11.28 3.39
N LEU A 74 9.99 11.07 2.09
CA LEU A 74 8.92 11.67 1.29
C LEU A 74 7.53 11.26 1.81
N GLU A 75 7.31 9.96 2.07
CA GLU A 75 6.04 9.48 2.64
C GLU A 75 5.77 10.04 4.04
N GLN A 76 6.80 10.09 4.88
CA GLN A 76 6.70 10.65 6.22
C GLN A 76 6.36 12.15 6.17
N ALA A 77 6.99 12.92 5.28
CA ALA A 77 6.68 14.32 5.06
C ALA A 77 5.22 14.54 4.60
N VAL A 78 4.67 13.66 3.76
CA VAL A 78 3.24 13.68 3.45
C VAL A 78 2.41 13.47 4.71
N ILE A 79 2.71 12.43 5.50
CA ILE A 79 2.00 12.11 6.74
C ILE A 79 2.04 13.27 7.74
N ASP A 80 3.16 13.97 7.84
CA ASP A 80 3.33 15.11 8.75
C ASP A 80 2.72 16.41 8.22
N GLY A 81 2.23 16.41 6.98
CA GLY A 81 1.64 17.59 6.35
C GLY A 81 2.67 18.61 5.86
N ASP A 82 3.94 18.24 5.80
CA ASP A 82 5.04 19.13 5.47
C ASP A 82 5.35 19.12 3.95
N LEU A 83 4.70 20.01 3.21
CA LEU A 83 4.90 20.14 1.76
C LEU A 83 6.31 20.61 1.39
N GLU A 84 7.02 21.33 2.26
CA GLU A 84 8.41 21.74 2.00
C GLU A 84 9.34 20.52 2.08
N ALA A 85 9.19 19.69 3.10
CA ALA A 85 9.93 18.43 3.22
C ALA A 85 9.57 17.43 2.10
N VAL A 86 8.29 17.39 1.68
CA VAL A 86 7.87 16.63 0.48
C VAL A 86 8.68 17.08 -0.73
N ALA A 87 8.75 18.39 -0.98
CA ALA A 87 9.51 18.93 -2.11
C ALA A 87 11.00 18.58 -2.02
N LEU A 88 11.62 18.78 -0.86
CA LEU A 88 13.03 18.47 -0.61
C LEU A 88 13.40 17.02 -0.96
N HIS A 89 12.66 16.04 -0.42
CA HIS A 89 12.97 14.63 -0.63
C HIS A 89 12.64 14.17 -2.06
N ALA A 90 11.59 14.73 -2.65
CA ALA A 90 11.22 14.45 -4.03
C ALA A 90 12.22 15.03 -5.04
N GLU A 91 12.73 16.24 -4.83
CA GLU A 91 13.78 16.84 -5.67
C GLU A 91 15.08 16.04 -5.63
N TRP A 92 15.46 15.54 -4.45
CA TRP A 92 16.61 14.63 -4.33
C TRP A 92 16.43 13.39 -5.21
N LEU A 93 15.24 12.76 -5.18
CA LEU A 93 14.93 11.62 -6.04
C LEU A 93 14.94 11.96 -7.53
N VAL A 94 14.64 13.21 -7.91
CA VAL A 94 14.76 13.65 -9.31
C VAL A 94 16.22 13.77 -9.73
N ASN A 95 17.07 14.36 -8.89
CA ASN A 95 18.41 14.81 -9.28
C ASN A 95 19.51 13.77 -9.04
N GLU A 96 19.42 12.97 -7.98
CA GLU A 96 20.51 12.10 -7.51
C GLU A 96 20.44 10.66 -8.07
N LEU A 97 19.69 10.47 -9.16
CA LEU A 97 19.62 9.21 -9.90
C LEU A 97 20.67 9.19 -11.01
N PRO A 98 21.79 8.46 -10.87
CA PRO A 98 22.83 8.40 -11.89
C PRO A 98 22.40 7.51 -13.05
N LYS A 99 21.46 7.99 -13.88
CA LYS A 99 20.95 7.27 -15.05
C LYS A 99 22.05 6.72 -15.94
N GLN A 100 23.10 7.51 -16.19
CA GLN A 100 24.19 7.15 -17.11
C GLN A 100 25.01 5.94 -16.66
N GLU A 101 24.90 5.55 -15.38
CA GLU A 101 25.65 4.44 -14.78
C GLU A 101 24.81 3.16 -14.66
N MET A 102 23.52 3.24 -14.99
CA MET A 102 22.58 2.12 -14.91
C MET A 102 22.40 1.42 -16.27
N PRO A 103 22.15 0.09 -16.28
CA PRO A 103 21.81 -0.64 -17.50
C PRO A 103 20.68 0.03 -18.29
N GLU A 104 20.79 0.04 -19.62
CA GLU A 104 19.80 0.66 -20.52
C GLU A 104 18.39 0.10 -20.29
N ALA A 105 18.30 -1.20 -20.01
CA ALA A 105 17.04 -1.88 -19.71
C ALA A 105 16.29 -1.31 -18.49
N TRP A 106 16.98 -0.61 -17.58
CA TRP A 106 16.38 -0.04 -16.37
C TRP A 106 15.92 1.40 -16.55
N GLN A 107 16.39 2.10 -17.58
CA GLN A 107 16.09 3.53 -17.81
C GLN A 107 14.60 3.86 -17.78
N PRO A 108 13.70 3.08 -18.41
CA PRO A 108 12.26 3.40 -18.37
C PRO A 108 11.69 3.42 -16.95
N GLN A 109 12.21 2.58 -16.05
CA GLN A 109 11.75 2.54 -14.65
C GLN A 109 12.25 3.76 -13.87
N LEU A 110 13.53 4.12 -14.07
CA LEU A 110 14.14 5.28 -13.44
C LEU A 110 13.46 6.58 -13.89
N GLU A 111 13.10 6.68 -15.17
CA GLU A 111 12.34 7.81 -15.72
C GLU A 111 10.95 7.91 -15.09
N ARG A 112 10.24 6.80 -14.92
CA ARG A 112 8.93 6.80 -14.24
C ARG A 112 9.05 7.21 -12.78
N MET A 113 10.07 6.72 -12.06
CA MET A 113 10.32 7.12 -10.67
C MET A 113 10.58 8.62 -10.57
N GLN A 114 11.45 9.16 -11.42
CA GLN A 114 11.71 10.60 -11.48
C GLN A 114 10.48 11.41 -11.84
N ALA A 115 9.65 10.94 -12.77
CA ALA A 115 8.43 11.63 -13.14
C ALA A 115 7.44 11.69 -11.96
N ALA A 116 7.28 10.59 -11.21
CA ALA A 116 6.46 10.55 -10.00
C ALA A 116 7.02 11.46 -8.90
N ALA A 117 8.33 11.44 -8.68
CA ALA A 117 9.00 12.33 -7.73
C ALA A 117 8.84 13.80 -8.15
N ALA A 118 9.02 14.14 -9.42
CA ALA A 118 8.82 15.50 -9.93
C ALA A 118 7.38 16.00 -9.76
N GLN A 119 6.38 15.09 -9.78
CA GLN A 119 5.01 15.45 -9.43
C GLN A 119 4.87 15.76 -7.94
N ALA A 120 5.44 14.93 -7.08
CA ALA A 120 5.45 15.18 -5.63
C ALA A 120 6.15 16.50 -5.28
N ALA A 121 7.29 16.79 -5.93
CA ALA A 121 8.04 18.04 -5.73
C ALA A 121 7.25 19.30 -6.09
N LYS A 122 6.28 19.19 -6.99
CA LYS A 122 5.44 20.30 -7.45
C LYS A 122 4.09 20.38 -6.74
N ALA A 123 3.76 19.39 -5.91
CA ALA A 123 2.48 19.33 -5.23
C ALA A 123 2.28 20.57 -4.37
N GLN A 124 1.13 21.23 -4.54
CA GLN A 124 0.74 22.41 -3.76
C GLN A 124 -0.20 22.04 -2.61
N THR A 125 -0.67 20.79 -2.59
CA THR A 125 -1.59 20.27 -1.57
C THR A 125 -1.25 18.84 -1.20
N LEU A 126 -1.67 18.40 -0.01
CA LEU A 126 -1.49 17.01 0.43
C LEU A 126 -2.30 16.03 -0.41
N ALA A 127 -3.44 16.47 -0.96
CA ALA A 127 -4.24 15.70 -1.91
C ALA A 127 -3.50 15.40 -3.23
N GLU A 128 -2.55 16.26 -3.62
CA GLU A 128 -1.65 16.02 -4.75
C GLU A 128 -0.41 15.20 -4.35
N ALA A 129 0.17 15.51 -3.18
CA ALA A 129 1.40 14.91 -2.69
C ALA A 129 1.25 13.41 -2.37
N GLY A 130 0.19 13.00 -1.66
CA GLY A 130 -0.02 11.60 -1.26
C GLY A 130 -0.07 10.63 -2.44
N PRO A 131 -0.91 10.85 -3.46
CA PRO A 131 -0.91 10.02 -4.67
C PRO A 131 0.42 10.03 -5.43
N ALA A 132 1.15 11.15 -5.44
CA ALA A 132 2.46 11.22 -6.09
C ALA A 132 3.52 10.41 -5.34
N ALA A 133 3.55 10.46 -4.01
CA ALA A 133 4.42 9.64 -3.17
C ALA A 133 4.12 8.15 -3.36
N ALA A 134 2.84 7.75 -3.40
CA ALA A 134 2.47 6.35 -3.66
C ALA A 134 2.94 5.86 -5.05
N ARG A 135 2.92 6.71 -6.08
CA ARG A 135 3.47 6.39 -7.40
C ARG A 135 4.99 6.18 -7.37
N VAL A 136 5.72 6.90 -6.51
CA VAL A 136 7.16 6.62 -6.31
C VAL A 136 7.34 5.18 -5.81
N VAL A 137 6.59 4.75 -4.80
CA VAL A 137 6.65 3.37 -4.26
C VAL A 137 6.30 2.32 -5.32
N GLU A 138 5.26 2.57 -6.12
CA GLU A 138 4.87 1.70 -7.23
C GLU A 138 6.03 1.47 -8.22
N THR A 139 6.78 2.52 -8.54
CA THR A 139 7.91 2.42 -9.48
C THR A 139 9.03 1.51 -8.97
N CYS A 140 9.23 1.44 -7.63
CA CYS A 140 10.16 0.49 -7.03
C CYS A 140 9.72 -0.96 -7.31
N GLY A 141 8.43 -1.26 -7.09
CA GLY A 141 7.85 -2.57 -7.36
C GLY A 141 7.92 -2.97 -8.83
N ALA A 142 7.54 -2.06 -9.73
CA ALA A 142 7.59 -2.28 -11.17
C ALA A 142 9.02 -2.54 -11.65
N CYS A 143 10.02 -1.83 -11.10
CA CYS A 143 11.42 -2.05 -11.39
C CYS A 143 11.86 -3.45 -10.95
N HIS A 144 11.63 -3.82 -9.70
CA HIS A 144 12.00 -5.14 -9.16
C HIS A 144 11.36 -6.30 -9.92
N GLN A 145 10.08 -6.17 -10.28
CA GLN A 145 9.38 -7.16 -11.09
C GLN A 145 9.98 -7.28 -12.49
N SER A 146 10.27 -6.15 -13.16
CA SER A 146 10.85 -6.16 -14.51
C SER A 146 12.24 -6.79 -14.57
N ILE A 147 13.02 -6.68 -13.48
CA ILE A 147 14.36 -7.26 -13.35
C ILE A 147 14.27 -8.73 -12.89
N GLY A 148 13.12 -9.16 -12.34
CA GLY A 148 12.96 -10.46 -11.70
C GLY A 148 13.77 -10.58 -10.39
N LYS A 149 14.15 -9.45 -9.78
CA LYS A 149 14.90 -9.39 -8.52
C LYS A 149 14.36 -8.26 -7.66
N GLY A 150 13.96 -8.60 -6.43
CA GLY A 150 13.51 -7.66 -5.42
C GLY A 150 14.22 -7.88 -4.09
N PRO A 151 14.00 -7.00 -3.10
CA PRO A 151 14.57 -7.15 -1.77
C PRO A 151 14.02 -8.41 -1.10
N THR A 152 14.89 -9.13 -0.38
CA THR A 152 14.44 -10.09 0.62
C THR A 152 14.08 -9.30 1.87
N LEU A 153 12.80 -9.32 2.22
CA LEU A 153 12.29 -8.60 3.38
C LEU A 153 12.25 -9.56 4.58
N PRO A 154 12.70 -9.13 5.78
CA PRO A 154 12.57 -9.94 6.99
C PRO A 154 11.11 -10.11 7.38
N ASP A 155 10.80 -11.13 8.17
CA ASP A 155 9.46 -11.30 8.72
C ASP A 155 9.02 -10.03 9.46
N PRO A 156 7.76 -9.60 9.27
CA PRO A 156 7.29 -8.40 9.92
C PRO A 156 7.22 -8.60 11.43
N PRO A 157 7.51 -7.56 12.24
CA PRO A 157 7.25 -7.64 13.67
C PRO A 157 5.74 -7.79 13.93
N PRO A 158 5.33 -8.28 15.12
CA PRO A 158 3.93 -8.37 15.49
C PRO A 158 3.19 -7.02 15.36
N VAL A 159 1.88 -7.09 15.11
CA VAL A 159 1.01 -5.91 15.07
C VAL A 159 1.01 -5.26 16.47
N PRO A 160 1.17 -3.93 16.59
CA PRO A 160 1.05 -3.26 17.87
C PRO A 160 -0.32 -3.49 18.53
N GLU A 161 -0.28 -4.04 19.75
CA GLU A 161 -1.45 -4.29 20.60
C GLU A 161 -1.75 -3.12 21.53
N GLY A 162 -3.00 -3.04 21.99
CA GLY A 162 -3.52 -1.99 22.87
C GLY A 162 -4.52 -1.08 22.16
N ASP A 163 -5.31 -0.37 22.97
CA ASP A 163 -6.45 0.42 22.51
C ASP A 163 -6.29 1.92 22.74
N ASP A 164 -5.20 2.38 23.37
CA ASP A 164 -4.90 3.80 23.51
C ASP A 164 -4.48 4.44 22.16
N THR A 165 -4.56 5.77 22.09
CA THR A 165 -4.26 6.53 20.87
C THR A 165 -2.86 6.25 20.34
N ALA A 166 -1.85 6.18 21.21
CA ALA A 166 -0.48 5.92 20.78
C ALA A 166 -0.33 4.53 20.15
N LYS A 167 -0.95 3.50 20.72
CA LYS A 167 -0.97 2.14 20.14
C LYS A 167 -1.71 2.07 18.82
N ARG A 168 -2.79 2.83 18.64
CA ARG A 168 -3.49 2.95 17.36
C ARG A 168 -2.61 3.59 16.29
N MET A 169 -1.92 4.68 16.61
CA MET A 169 -1.02 5.35 15.66
C MET A 169 0.16 4.45 15.28
N LEU A 170 0.72 3.69 16.23
CA LEU A 170 1.73 2.67 15.93
C LEU A 170 1.18 1.59 14.98
N ARG A 171 -0.08 1.18 15.13
CA ARG A 171 -0.73 0.24 14.21
C ARG A 171 -0.90 0.83 12.81
N HIS A 172 -1.23 2.10 12.69
CA HIS A 172 -1.32 2.80 11.40
C HIS A 172 0.04 2.86 10.69
N GLN A 173 1.11 3.23 11.42
CA GLN A 173 2.47 3.23 10.87
C GLN A 173 2.93 1.82 10.46
N TRP A 174 2.62 0.82 11.29
CA TRP A 174 2.90 -0.57 10.99
C TRP A 174 2.18 -1.01 9.72
N ALA A 175 0.90 -0.67 9.57
CA ALA A 175 0.10 -0.99 8.38
C ALA A 175 0.66 -0.33 7.12
N ALA A 176 0.99 0.96 7.19
CA ALA A 176 1.61 1.70 6.09
C ALA A 176 2.89 1.01 5.61
N SER A 177 3.77 0.64 6.56
CA SER A 177 5.03 -0.03 6.27
C SER A 177 4.83 -1.36 5.54
N ARG A 178 3.84 -2.17 5.96
CA ARG A 178 3.52 -3.45 5.30
C ARG A 178 2.95 -3.27 3.90
N MET A 179 2.04 -2.31 3.71
CA MET A 179 1.47 -2.00 2.40
C MET A 179 2.54 -1.49 1.41
N ARG A 180 3.44 -0.61 1.86
CA ARG A 180 4.59 -0.14 1.09
C ARG A 180 5.54 -1.28 0.69
N GLU A 181 5.94 -2.09 1.67
CA GLU A 181 6.79 -3.26 1.45
C GLU A 181 6.17 -4.23 0.44
N ALA A 182 4.86 -4.43 0.51
CA ALA A 182 4.12 -5.26 -0.43
C ALA A 182 4.15 -4.70 -1.86
N MET A 183 4.00 -3.38 -2.03
CA MET A 183 4.13 -2.75 -3.34
C MET A 183 5.55 -2.91 -3.91
N ILE A 184 6.58 -2.75 -3.07
CA ILE A 184 7.99 -2.87 -3.49
C ILE A 184 8.37 -4.31 -3.84
N SER A 185 7.86 -5.29 -3.09
CA SER A 185 8.20 -6.71 -3.26
C SER A 185 7.23 -7.49 -4.15
N GLY A 186 6.04 -6.95 -4.44
CA GLY A 186 4.95 -7.68 -5.07
C GLY A 186 4.26 -8.70 -4.15
N SER A 187 4.42 -8.60 -2.82
CA SER A 187 3.87 -9.58 -1.86
C SER A 187 2.41 -9.30 -1.51
N ASP A 188 1.50 -10.12 -2.02
CA ASP A 188 0.07 -10.05 -1.67
C ASP A 188 -0.21 -10.31 -0.19
N GLU A 189 0.57 -11.19 0.44
CA GLU A 189 0.44 -11.50 1.86
C GLU A 189 0.76 -10.28 2.74
N ARG A 190 1.88 -9.60 2.48
CA ARG A 190 2.22 -8.36 3.20
C ARG A 190 1.19 -7.26 3.00
N TRP A 191 0.63 -7.16 1.79
CA TRP A 191 -0.44 -6.20 1.52
C TRP A 191 -1.64 -6.46 2.41
N LYS A 192 -2.11 -7.71 2.46
CA LYS A 192 -3.24 -8.12 3.30
C LYS A 192 -2.96 -7.96 4.79
N LEU A 193 -1.73 -8.22 5.24
CA LEU A 193 -1.33 -7.98 6.63
C LEU A 193 -1.49 -6.49 7.00
N GLY A 194 -0.95 -5.59 6.18
CA GLY A 194 -1.05 -4.15 6.39
C GLY A 194 -2.50 -3.66 6.35
N ALA A 195 -3.21 -3.95 5.25
CA ALA A 195 -4.61 -3.56 5.07
C ALA A 195 -5.51 -4.10 6.20
N GLY A 196 -5.30 -5.37 6.59
CA GLY A 196 -6.05 -6.03 7.66
C GLY A 196 -5.93 -5.32 9.00
N ALA A 197 -4.72 -4.86 9.36
CA ALA A 197 -4.46 -4.17 10.62
C ALA A 197 -5.20 -2.83 10.77
N VAL A 198 -5.65 -2.24 9.66
CA VAL A 198 -6.44 -1.00 9.63
C VAL A 198 -7.82 -1.19 9.01
N SER A 199 -8.30 -2.43 8.84
CA SER A 199 -9.62 -2.69 8.23
C SER A 199 -10.77 -2.78 9.25
N VAL A 200 -10.45 -2.97 10.53
CA VAL A 200 -11.44 -3.18 11.59
C VAL A 200 -11.34 -2.03 12.59
N ALA A 201 -12.44 -1.29 12.74
CA ALA A 201 -12.54 -0.27 13.75
C ALA A 201 -12.49 -0.90 15.16
N PRO A 202 -11.73 -0.33 16.12
CA PRO A 202 -11.77 -0.78 17.50
C PRO A 202 -13.17 -0.52 18.09
N PRO A 203 -13.62 -1.36 19.04
CA PRO A 203 -14.94 -1.21 19.66
C PRO A 203 -15.07 0.14 20.39
N GLU A 204 -16.26 0.73 20.33
CA GLU A 204 -16.60 1.94 21.08
C GLU A 204 -17.05 1.62 22.52
N PRO A 205 -16.93 2.57 23.46
CA PRO A 205 -16.14 3.80 23.38
C PRO A 205 -14.68 3.52 23.72
N CYS A 206 -13.76 4.05 22.92
CA CYS A 206 -12.40 4.20 23.40
C CYS A 206 -12.42 5.28 24.48
N PRO A 207 -12.09 4.98 25.75
CA PRO A 207 -11.79 6.03 26.68
C PRO A 207 -10.46 6.61 26.24
N ILE A 208 -10.48 7.65 25.41
CA ILE A 208 -9.34 8.56 25.33
C ILE A 208 -9.38 9.28 26.68
N PRO A 209 -8.45 9.01 27.61
CA PRO A 209 -8.34 9.82 28.81
C PRO A 209 -8.04 11.22 28.28
N ASP A 210 -8.93 12.18 28.53
CA ASP A 210 -8.89 13.54 27.98
C ASP A 210 -9.43 13.71 26.55
N ALA A 211 -10.39 12.88 26.10
CA ALA A 211 -11.18 13.19 24.89
C ALA A 211 -11.94 14.52 25.08
N GLU A 212 -11.28 15.62 24.73
CA GLU A 212 -11.91 16.68 23.98
C GLU A 212 -12.66 15.98 22.84
N ILE A 213 -13.97 16.21 22.77
CA ILE A 213 -14.84 15.56 21.79
C ILE A 213 -14.21 15.82 20.42
N LEU A 214 -13.70 14.76 19.78
CA LEU A 214 -13.17 14.85 18.42
C LEU A 214 -14.21 15.57 17.56
N ASP A 215 -13.79 16.57 16.80
CA ASP A 215 -14.70 17.23 15.88
C ASP A 215 -15.18 16.25 14.78
N ALA A 216 -16.23 16.67 14.08
CA ALA A 216 -16.85 15.85 13.05
C ALA A 216 -15.88 15.48 11.92
N ASP A 217 -14.93 16.35 11.60
CA ASP A 217 -13.95 16.14 10.54
C ASP A 217 -12.93 15.06 10.93
N THR A 218 -12.46 15.10 12.18
CA THR A 218 -11.53 14.10 12.73
C THR A 218 -12.19 12.72 12.84
N LEU A 219 -13.46 12.67 13.25
CA LEU A 219 -14.24 11.43 13.24
C LEU A 219 -14.39 10.86 11.82
N ALA A 220 -14.67 11.72 10.84
CA ALA A 220 -14.77 11.28 9.44
C ALA A 220 -13.44 10.74 8.90
N LEU A 221 -12.31 11.38 9.23
CA LEU A 221 -10.97 10.88 8.85
C LEU A 221 -10.65 9.54 9.51
N ARG A 222 -11.02 9.37 10.80
CA ARG A 222 -10.89 8.08 11.50
C ARG A 222 -11.66 6.98 10.77
N GLU A 223 -12.94 7.21 10.46
CA GLU A 223 -13.77 6.25 9.72
C GLU A 223 -13.17 5.95 8.35
N LYS A 224 -12.64 6.97 7.68
CA LYS A 224 -12.02 6.88 6.37
C LYS A 224 -10.82 5.93 6.34
N ILE A 225 -9.96 5.95 7.36
CA ILE A 225 -8.84 4.99 7.47
C ILE A 225 -9.34 3.55 7.45
N TYR A 226 -10.42 3.24 8.19
CA TYR A 226 -10.96 1.90 8.22
C TYR A 226 -11.64 1.49 6.91
N GLU A 227 -12.32 2.43 6.26
CA GLU A 227 -12.87 2.22 4.92
C GLU A 227 -11.76 1.88 3.91
N ILE A 228 -10.66 2.63 3.93
CA ILE A 228 -9.49 2.38 3.06
C ILE A 228 -8.90 1.01 3.36
N GLY A 229 -8.72 0.65 4.64
CA GLY A 229 -8.22 -0.67 5.03
C GLY A 229 -9.09 -1.81 4.51
N ALA A 230 -10.42 -1.69 4.62
CA ALA A 230 -11.35 -2.68 4.10
C ALA A 230 -11.29 -2.80 2.57
N LYS A 231 -11.24 -1.67 1.84
CA LYS A 231 -11.06 -1.66 0.38
C LYS A 231 -9.72 -2.27 -0.03
N ALA A 232 -8.64 -1.89 0.65
CA ALA A 232 -7.30 -2.41 0.41
C ALA A 232 -7.25 -3.93 0.59
N LEU A 233 -7.94 -4.48 1.58
CA LEU A 233 -7.95 -5.94 1.80
C LEU A 233 -8.54 -6.72 0.61
N ALA A 234 -9.49 -6.13 -0.11
CA ALA A 234 -10.14 -6.70 -1.28
C ALA A 234 -9.51 -6.27 -2.63
N ALA A 235 -8.55 -5.34 -2.60
CA ALA A 235 -8.02 -4.69 -3.78
C ALA A 235 -7.17 -5.61 -4.67
N ALA A 236 -7.30 -5.47 -5.98
CA ALA A 236 -6.37 -6.04 -6.93
C ALA A 236 -5.02 -5.28 -6.87
N PRO A 237 -3.90 -5.89 -7.31
CA PRO A 237 -2.61 -5.21 -7.34
C PRO A 237 -2.62 -3.85 -8.07
N SER A 238 -3.43 -3.69 -9.11
CA SER A 238 -3.57 -2.43 -9.87
C SER A 238 -4.16 -1.27 -9.08
N ASP A 239 -4.91 -1.55 -8.02
CA ASP A 239 -5.63 -0.52 -7.25
C ASP A 239 -4.84 -0.05 -6.02
N ARG A 240 -3.74 -0.75 -5.70
CA ARG A 240 -2.94 -0.53 -4.48
C ARG A 240 -2.34 0.86 -4.42
N THR A 241 -1.83 1.37 -5.55
CA THR A 241 -1.20 2.69 -5.62
C THR A 241 -2.18 3.80 -5.25
N ALA A 242 -3.42 3.73 -5.74
CA ALA A 242 -4.45 4.73 -5.43
C ALA A 242 -4.85 4.68 -3.95
N LEU A 243 -5.11 3.47 -3.42
CA LEU A 243 -5.49 3.27 -2.02
C LEU A 243 -4.38 3.65 -1.04
N TYR A 244 -3.12 3.35 -1.36
CA TYR A 244 -1.99 3.75 -0.55
C TYR A 244 -1.81 5.27 -0.54
N GLY A 245 -1.99 5.94 -1.68
CA GLY A 245 -1.99 7.40 -1.75
C GLY A 245 -3.09 8.04 -0.93
N GLU A 246 -4.32 7.50 -1.01
CA GLU A 246 -5.47 7.95 -0.20
C GLU A 246 -5.22 7.75 1.30
N TYR A 247 -4.58 6.63 1.67
CA TYR A 247 -4.18 6.35 3.05
C TYR A 247 -3.20 7.40 3.58
N LEU A 248 -2.12 7.72 2.83
CA LEU A 248 -1.15 8.75 3.21
C LEU A 248 -1.81 10.12 3.37
N THR A 249 -2.67 10.52 2.43
CA THR A 249 -3.40 11.80 2.51
C THR A 249 -4.32 11.85 3.72
N THR A 250 -4.96 10.73 4.08
CA THR A 250 -5.84 10.65 5.26
C THR A 250 -5.05 10.78 6.56
N CYS A 251 -3.86 10.16 6.65
CA CYS A 251 -2.94 10.37 7.78
C CYS A 251 -2.59 11.86 7.94
N ALA A 252 -2.26 12.52 6.84
CA ALA A 252 -1.91 13.95 6.83
C ALA A 252 -3.06 14.84 7.33
N GLY A 253 -4.30 14.53 6.95
CA GLY A 253 -5.48 15.22 7.45
C GLY A 253 -5.59 15.21 8.98
N CYS A 254 -5.32 14.05 9.61
CA CYS A 254 -5.32 13.92 11.06
C CYS A 254 -4.16 14.66 11.73
N HIS A 255 -2.94 14.55 11.17
CA HIS A 255 -1.74 15.13 11.77
C HIS A 255 -1.71 16.67 11.68
N VAL A 256 -2.24 17.24 10.60
CA VAL A 256 -2.38 18.70 10.46
C VAL A 256 -3.57 19.23 11.28
N GLY A 257 -4.62 18.43 11.44
CA GLY A 257 -5.80 18.77 12.24
C GLY A 257 -5.58 18.71 13.76
N GLY A 258 -4.54 18.01 14.23
CA GLY A 258 -4.16 17.94 15.66
C GLY A 258 -4.82 16.80 16.45
N CYS A 259 -4.75 15.56 15.94
CA CYS A 259 -5.24 14.35 16.62
C CYS A 259 -4.34 13.83 17.76
#